data_AF-A0A1B2DPU6-F1
#
_entry.id   AF-A0A1B2DPU6-F1
#
_cell.length_a   1.000
_cell.length_b   1.000
_cell.length_c   1.000
_cell.angle_alpha   90.00
_cell.angle_beta   90.00
_cell.angle_gamma   90.00
#
_symmetry.space_group_name_H-M   'P 1'
#
loop_
_entity.id
_entity.type
_entity.pdbx_description
1 polymer ?
#
loop_
_entity_poly.entity_id
_entity_poly.type
_entity_poly.pdbx_seq_one_letter_code
_entity_poly.pdbx_strand_id
1 'polypeptide(L)'
;MKKQIDALEQGKANFAAKVSDLRASIEQKRDEKAKSDVLYRKMLLEDSSGTKPHSTTELSKVKQRSEALELEIQVESDRLKVLESGERETLLKFLPDIEKAYSQEVAKENAAIQKIEEEARALRAQLTIKIKEANAHYKKAYESLMDLNNVYHKLDLPQKDLRNPGVPSGPTLKQASGSVYMNGDRCVNPTETELNNAYVLGQLPEWIQHYEKTGELVTDEEARERGVKTEDRRSWTLGKLLGR
;
A
#
# COMPACT_ATOMS: atom_id res chain seq x y z
N MET A 1 4.64 7.96 10.32
CA MET A 1 3.36 7.47 10.91
C MET A 1 3.44 6.97 12.36
N LYS A 2 4.45 6.18 12.76
CA LYS A 2 4.54 5.58 14.11
C LYS A 2 4.37 6.58 15.26
N LYS A 3 5.05 7.73 15.18
CA LYS A 3 4.97 8.81 16.17
C LYS A 3 3.54 9.33 16.41
N GLN A 4 2.73 9.42 15.36
CA GLN A 4 1.34 9.89 15.45
C GLN A 4 0.42 8.86 16.10
N ILE A 5 0.65 7.57 15.83
CA ILE A 5 -0.06 6.46 16.49
C ILE A 5 0.32 6.41 17.98
N ASP A 6 1.62 6.54 18.29
CA ASP A 6 2.10 6.57 19.68
C ASP A 6 1.49 7.75 20.46
N ALA A 7 1.32 8.91 19.83
CA ALA A 7 0.66 10.07 20.42
C ALA A 7 -0.84 9.83 20.71
N LEU A 8 -1.54 9.12 19.83
CA LEU A 8 -2.94 8.71 20.06
C LEU A 8 -3.04 7.74 21.24
N GLU A 9 -2.16 6.74 21.32
CA GLU A 9 -2.14 5.77 22.41
C GLU A 9 -1.81 6.43 23.75
N GLN A 10 -0.86 7.37 23.78
CA GLN A 10 -0.61 8.21 24.96
C GLN A 10 -1.83 9.07 25.31
N GLY A 11 -2.53 9.61 24.31
CA GLY A 11 -3.78 10.36 24.49
C GLY A 11 -4.86 9.52 25.18
N LYS A 12 -5.07 8.28 24.73
CA LYS A 12 -5.99 7.32 25.35
C LYS A 12 -5.60 6.99 26.78
N ALA A 13 -4.31 6.69 27.02
CA ALA A 13 -3.81 6.38 28.36
C ALA A 13 -4.02 7.55 29.33
N ASN A 14 -3.71 8.77 28.91
CA ASN A 14 -3.93 9.99 29.70
C ASN A 14 -5.42 10.25 29.99
N PHE A 15 -6.30 9.95 29.04
CA PHE A 15 -7.73 10.07 29.22
C PHE A 15 -8.26 9.05 30.23
N ALA A 16 -7.87 7.77 30.09
CA ALA A 16 -8.22 6.70 31.01
C ALA A 16 -7.72 6.99 32.44
N ALA A 17 -6.51 7.52 32.58
CA ALA A 17 -5.98 7.95 33.87
C ALA A 17 -6.85 9.04 34.52
N LYS A 18 -7.22 10.09 33.76
CA LYS A 18 -8.11 11.16 34.27
C LYS A 18 -9.48 10.65 34.70
N VAL A 19 -10.07 9.73 33.95
CA VAL A 19 -11.34 9.08 34.31
C VAL A 19 -11.19 8.26 35.60
N SER A 20 -10.11 7.50 35.72
CA SER A 20 -9.79 6.72 36.92
C SER A 20 -9.63 7.61 38.15
N ASP A 21 -8.86 8.70 38.03
CA ASP A 21 -8.61 9.65 39.12
C ASP A 21 -9.90 10.33 39.59
N LEU A 22 -10.77 10.74 38.66
CA LEU A 22 -12.08 11.32 38.98
C LEU A 22 -13.00 10.32 39.69
N ARG A 23 -13.04 9.07 39.23
CA ARG A 23 -13.82 8.01 39.89
C ARG A 23 -13.32 7.74 41.31
N ALA A 24 -12.01 7.69 41.51
CA ALA A 24 -11.41 7.52 42.82
C ALA A 24 -11.73 8.70 43.77
N SER A 25 -11.66 9.93 43.27
CA SER A 25 -12.03 11.14 44.02
C SER A 25 -13.51 11.14 44.44
N ILE A 26 -14.42 10.78 43.54
CA ILE A 26 -15.85 10.68 43.82
C ILE A 26 -16.09 9.63 44.92
N GLU A 27 -15.45 8.48 44.84
CA GLU A 27 -15.62 7.40 45.82
C GLU A 27 -15.09 7.81 47.19
N GLN A 28 -13.93 8.47 47.26
CA GLN A 28 -13.41 9.02 48.51
C GLN A 28 -14.41 10.01 49.14
N LYS A 29 -15.00 10.91 48.35
CA LYS A 29 -16.00 11.86 48.86
C LYS A 29 -17.28 11.16 49.33
N ARG A 30 -17.72 10.09 48.65
CA ARG A 30 -18.85 9.26 49.09
C ARG A 30 -18.58 8.61 50.45
N ASP A 31 -17.39 8.08 50.65
CA ASP A 31 -16.98 7.52 51.94
C ASP A 31 -16.96 8.58 53.05
N GLU A 32 -16.44 9.78 52.76
CA GLU A 32 -16.46 10.91 53.69
C GLU A 32 -17.88 11.37 54.02
N LYS A 33 -18.78 11.40 53.02
CA LYS A 33 -20.19 11.73 53.21
C LYS A 33 -20.86 10.69 54.10
N ALA A 34 -20.68 9.40 53.80
CA ALA A 34 -21.25 8.30 54.59
C ALA A 34 -20.79 8.36 56.06
N LYS A 35 -19.50 8.64 56.30
CA LYS A 35 -18.96 8.86 57.65
C LYS A 35 -19.62 10.05 58.36
N SER A 36 -19.81 11.16 57.64
CA SER A 36 -20.47 12.37 58.16
C SER A 36 -21.95 12.12 58.49
N ASP A 37 -22.67 11.37 57.65
CA ASP A 37 -24.07 11.00 57.86
C ASP A 37 -24.23 10.06 59.07
N VAL A 38 -23.35 9.06 59.20
CA VAL A 38 -23.33 8.16 60.37
C VAL A 38 -23.03 8.96 61.64
N LEU A 39 -22.06 9.87 61.60
CA LEU A 39 -21.72 10.74 62.73
C LEU A 39 -22.91 11.62 63.13
N TYR A 40 -23.57 12.27 62.16
CA TYR A 40 -24.74 13.11 62.40
C TYR A 40 -25.88 12.32 63.06
N ARG A 41 -26.21 11.13 62.51
CA ARG A 41 -27.24 10.24 63.08
C ARG A 41 -26.89 9.80 64.50
N LYS A 42 -25.62 9.46 64.75
CA LYS A 42 -25.14 9.09 66.08
C LYS A 42 -25.29 10.24 67.08
N MET A 43 -24.89 11.46 66.70
CA MET A 43 -25.04 12.64 67.56
C MET A 43 -26.50 12.95 67.88
N LEU A 44 -27.41 12.84 66.91
CA LEU A 44 -28.86 12.99 67.14
C LEU A 44 -29.41 11.94 68.12
N LEU A 45 -28.95 10.70 68.04
CA LEU A 45 -29.36 9.62 68.96
C LEU A 45 -28.83 9.84 70.38
N GLU A 46 -27.57 10.26 70.52
CA GLU A 46 -26.96 10.57 71.81
C GLU A 46 -27.64 11.76 72.51
N ASP A 47 -27.99 12.79 71.74
CA ASP A 47 -28.68 13.99 72.24
C ASP A 47 -30.13 13.68 72.65
N SER A 48 -30.87 12.94 71.81
CA SER A 48 -32.26 12.54 72.10
C SER A 48 -32.41 11.51 73.23
N SER A 49 -31.42 10.65 73.43
CA SER A 49 -31.38 9.70 74.56
C SER A 49 -30.83 10.28 75.85
N GLY A 50 -30.30 11.52 75.81
CA GLY A 50 -29.69 12.18 76.97
C GLY A 50 -28.36 11.58 77.42
N THR A 51 -27.74 10.71 76.62
CA THR A 51 -26.45 10.06 76.96
C THR A 51 -25.27 11.00 76.77
N LYS A 52 -25.34 11.92 75.80
CA LYS A 52 -24.35 12.98 75.62
C LYS A 52 -25.00 14.19 74.95
N PRO A 53 -25.01 15.37 75.59
CA PRO A 53 -25.57 16.58 74.99
C PRO A 53 -24.64 17.07 73.88
N HIS A 54 -25.23 17.43 72.74
CA HIS A 54 -24.52 18.06 71.62
C HIS A 54 -25.13 19.44 71.36
N SER A 55 -24.31 20.44 71.05
CA SER A 55 -24.86 21.76 70.71
C SER A 55 -25.53 21.74 69.34
N THR A 56 -26.56 22.57 69.16
CA THR A 56 -27.21 22.78 67.84
C THR A 56 -26.21 23.22 66.76
N THR A 57 -25.15 23.93 67.18
CA THR A 57 -24.08 24.39 66.28
C THR A 57 -23.22 23.22 65.78
N GLU A 58 -22.91 22.25 66.63
CA GLU A 58 -22.13 21.06 66.23
C GLU A 58 -22.93 20.15 65.30
N LEU A 59 -24.20 19.90 65.60
CA LEU A 59 -25.12 19.15 64.72
C LEU A 59 -25.25 19.83 63.35
N SER A 60 -25.41 21.16 63.34
CA SER A 60 -25.50 21.94 62.10
C SER A 60 -24.22 21.85 61.27
N LYS A 61 -23.03 21.90 61.90
CA LYS A 61 -21.75 21.77 61.19
C LYS A 61 -21.59 20.42 60.50
N VAL A 62 -21.91 19.31 61.17
CA VAL A 62 -21.79 17.96 60.58
C VAL A 62 -22.79 17.79 59.43
N LYS A 63 -24.02 18.29 59.61
CA LYS A 63 -25.04 18.30 58.54
C LYS A 63 -24.59 19.10 57.33
N GLN A 64 -24.12 20.33 57.53
CA GLN A 64 -23.60 21.19 56.45
C GLN A 64 -22.41 20.56 55.74
N ARG A 65 -21.53 19.84 56.44
CA ARG A 65 -20.41 19.11 55.80
C ARG A 65 -20.92 17.99 54.89
N SER A 66 -21.94 17.24 55.31
CA SER A 66 -22.55 16.21 54.46
C SER A 66 -23.22 16.81 53.22
N GLU A 67 -23.99 17.89 53.39
CA GLU A 67 -24.63 18.62 52.28
C GLU A 67 -23.58 19.21 51.31
N ALA A 68 -22.46 19.73 51.82
CA ALA A 68 -21.36 20.21 50.99
C ALA A 68 -20.70 19.07 50.19
N LEU A 69 -20.44 17.92 50.82
CA LEU A 69 -19.88 16.74 50.15
C LEU A 69 -20.83 16.20 49.07
N GLU A 70 -22.14 16.25 49.29
CA GLU A 70 -23.15 15.88 48.29
C GLU A 70 -23.07 16.77 47.04
N LEU A 71 -22.93 18.08 47.24
CA LEU A 71 -22.76 19.03 46.13
C LEU A 71 -21.43 18.81 45.40
N GLU A 72 -20.33 18.58 46.11
CA GLU A 72 -19.02 18.26 45.52
C GLU A 72 -19.06 16.96 44.69
N ILE A 73 -19.70 15.90 45.20
CA ILE A 73 -19.91 14.63 44.49
C ILE A 73 -20.69 14.86 43.20
N GLN A 74 -21.75 15.68 43.26
CA GLN A 74 -22.57 15.97 42.09
C GLN A 74 -21.77 16.69 41.01
N VAL A 75 -21.02 17.73 41.38
CA VAL A 75 -20.15 18.48 40.45
C VAL A 75 -19.10 17.57 39.80
N GLU A 76 -18.43 16.71 40.57
CA GLU A 76 -17.45 15.78 40.01
C GLU A 76 -18.08 14.69 39.15
N SER A 77 -19.27 14.21 39.51
CA SER A 77 -20.02 13.24 38.70
C SER A 77 -20.45 13.83 37.37
N ASP A 78 -20.88 15.09 37.34
CA ASP A 78 -21.23 15.77 36.10
C ASP A 78 -19.98 16.05 35.24
N ARG A 79 -18.86 16.39 35.87
CA ARG A 79 -17.57 16.50 35.18
C ARG A 79 -17.11 15.17 34.58
N LEU A 80 -17.31 14.06 35.29
CA LEU A 80 -17.00 12.72 34.80
C LEU A 80 -17.84 12.38 33.56
N LYS A 81 -19.15 12.66 33.57
CA LYS A 81 -20.03 12.46 32.41
C LYS A 81 -19.60 13.29 31.20
N VAL A 82 -19.24 14.57 31.41
CA VAL A 82 -18.74 15.44 30.34
C VAL A 82 -17.41 14.90 29.80
N LEU A 83 -16.53 14.43 30.67
CA LEU A 83 -15.26 13.84 30.25
C LEU A 83 -15.51 12.59 29.40
N GLU A 84 -16.26 11.61 29.91
CA GLU A 84 -16.59 10.34 29.23
C GLU A 84 -17.30 10.56 27.89
N SER A 85 -18.24 11.51 27.80
CA SER A 85 -18.89 11.86 26.54
C SER A 85 -17.97 12.59 25.56
N GLY A 86 -16.99 13.34 26.06
CA GLY A 86 -15.99 14.07 25.27
C GLY A 86 -14.77 13.24 24.84
N GLU A 87 -14.68 11.96 25.22
CA GLU A 87 -13.57 11.07 24.86
C GLU A 87 -13.41 11.01 23.34
N ARG A 88 -14.51 10.69 22.66
CA ARG A 88 -14.53 10.53 21.20
C ARG A 88 -14.08 11.80 20.50
N GLU A 89 -14.59 12.96 20.91
CA GLU A 89 -14.20 14.25 20.31
C GLU A 89 -12.72 14.56 20.53
N THR A 90 -12.18 14.21 21.70
CA THR A 90 -10.77 14.43 22.03
C THR A 90 -9.87 13.53 21.20
N LEU A 91 -10.23 12.25 21.05
CA LEU A 91 -9.48 11.30 20.22
C LEU A 91 -9.59 11.63 18.72
N LEU A 92 -10.73 12.14 18.25
CA LEU A 92 -10.90 12.56 16.86
C LEU A 92 -9.98 13.72 16.46
N LYS A 93 -9.48 14.52 17.40
CA LYS A 93 -8.51 15.60 17.10
C LYS A 93 -7.17 15.08 16.57
N PHE A 94 -6.83 13.81 16.83
CA PHE A 94 -5.60 13.19 16.31
C PHE A 94 -5.78 12.66 14.88
N LEU A 95 -7.01 12.48 14.40
CA LEU A 95 -7.30 11.87 13.10
C LEU A 95 -6.67 12.66 11.93
N PRO A 96 -6.77 14.00 11.84
CA PRO A 96 -6.19 14.75 10.72
C PRO A 96 -4.68 14.58 10.61
N ASP A 97 -3.96 14.52 11.74
CA ASP A 97 -2.51 14.33 11.77
C ASP A 97 -2.12 12.90 11.34
N ILE A 98 -2.93 11.90 11.70
CA ILE A 98 -2.73 10.52 11.28
C ILE A 98 -2.99 10.36 9.78
N GLU A 99 -4.07 10.93 9.25
CA GLU A 99 -4.39 10.92 7.81
C GLU A 99 -3.31 11.62 6.99
N LYS A 100 -2.80 12.75 7.48
CA LYS A 100 -1.66 13.44 6.87
C LYS A 100 -0.41 12.58 6.89
N ALA A 101 -0.10 11.93 8.01
CA ALA A 101 1.05 11.03 8.08
C ALA A 101 0.88 9.81 7.16
N TYR A 102 -0.33 9.28 7.03
CA TYR A 102 -0.66 8.17 6.12
C TYR A 102 -0.44 8.55 4.66
N SER A 103 -1.04 9.66 4.22
CA SER A 103 -0.88 10.13 2.84
C SER A 103 0.58 10.38 2.47
N GLN A 104 1.41 10.89 3.40
CA GLN A 104 2.84 11.09 3.18
C GLN A 104 3.62 9.78 3.05
N GLU A 105 3.38 8.79 3.91
CA GLU A 105 4.05 7.48 3.80
C GLU A 105 3.62 6.76 2.52
N VAL A 106 2.33 6.77 2.20
CA VAL A 106 1.83 6.18 0.94
C VAL A 106 2.43 6.87 -0.27
N ALA A 107 2.52 8.20 -0.29
CA ALA A 107 3.16 8.92 -1.39
C ALA A 107 4.64 8.54 -1.57
N LYS A 108 5.37 8.34 -0.45
CA LYS A 108 6.76 7.91 -0.47
C LYS A 108 6.91 6.48 -1.02
N GLU A 109 6.10 5.55 -0.54
CA GLU A 109 6.13 4.16 -1.03
C GLU A 109 5.70 4.09 -2.50
N ASN A 110 4.69 4.85 -2.92
CA ASN A 110 4.28 4.94 -4.32
C ASN A 110 5.43 5.44 -5.22
N ALA A 111 6.18 6.46 -4.79
CA ALA A 111 7.34 6.94 -5.53
C ALA A 111 8.44 5.86 -5.64
N ALA A 112 8.64 5.06 -4.59
CA ALA A 112 9.59 3.94 -4.62
C ALA A 112 9.11 2.82 -5.56
N ILE A 113 7.82 2.48 -5.54
CA ILE A 113 7.21 1.50 -6.44
C ILE A 113 7.35 1.97 -7.89
N GLN A 114 7.02 3.22 -8.20
CA GLN A 114 7.15 3.80 -9.54
C GLN A 114 8.59 3.69 -10.07
N LYS A 115 9.58 4.00 -9.23
CA LYS A 115 11.00 3.85 -9.60
C LYS A 115 11.34 2.39 -9.93
N ILE A 116 10.88 1.43 -9.14
CA ILE A 116 11.10 0.00 -9.39
C ILE A 116 10.41 -0.43 -10.70
N GLU A 117 9.20 0.06 -10.96
CA GLU A 117 8.47 -0.22 -12.19
C GLU A 117 9.16 0.36 -13.43
N GLU A 118 9.75 1.56 -13.32
CA GLU A 118 10.58 2.15 -14.38
C GLU A 118 11.84 1.32 -14.65
N GLU A 119 12.57 0.92 -13.61
CA GLU A 119 13.74 0.04 -13.73
C GLU A 119 13.35 -1.30 -14.39
N ALA A 120 12.22 -1.88 -13.98
CA ALA A 120 11.73 -3.12 -14.54
C ALA A 120 11.28 -2.96 -16.01
N ARG A 121 10.71 -1.81 -16.38
CA ARG A 121 10.37 -1.47 -17.77
C ARG A 121 11.63 -1.35 -18.65
N ALA A 122 12.72 -0.78 -18.14
CA ALA A 122 14.02 -0.77 -18.84
C ALA A 122 14.58 -2.17 -19.04
N LEU A 123 14.53 -3.03 -18.02
CA LEU A 123 14.99 -4.42 -18.13
C LEU A 123 14.18 -5.21 -19.17
N ARG A 124 12.86 -5.03 -19.21
CA ARG A 124 12.02 -5.59 -20.27
C ARG A 124 12.47 -5.13 -21.66
N ALA A 125 12.67 -3.82 -21.85
CA ALA A 125 13.12 -3.28 -23.12
C ALA A 125 14.45 -3.90 -23.56
N GLN A 126 15.41 -3.99 -22.64
CA GLN A 126 16.71 -4.63 -22.89
C GLN A 126 16.58 -6.11 -23.27
N LEU A 127 15.72 -6.87 -22.57
CA LEU A 127 15.45 -8.27 -22.90
C LEU A 127 14.88 -8.42 -24.31
N THR A 128 13.87 -7.62 -24.66
CA THR A 128 13.24 -7.69 -26.00
C THR A 128 14.22 -7.28 -27.09
N ILE A 129 15.09 -6.29 -26.86
CA ILE A 129 16.20 -5.91 -27.77
C ILE A 129 17.18 -7.08 -27.96
N LYS A 130 17.60 -7.75 -26.88
CA LYS A 130 18.49 -8.91 -26.97
C LYS A 130 17.86 -10.08 -27.74
N ILE A 131 16.55 -10.26 -27.61
CA ILE A 131 15.81 -11.27 -28.38
C ILE A 131 15.76 -10.91 -29.87
N LYS A 132 15.62 -9.63 -30.22
CA LYS A 132 15.80 -9.15 -31.61
C LYS A 132 17.23 -9.37 -32.11
N GLU A 133 18.26 -9.15 -31.30
CA GLU A 133 19.64 -9.48 -31.71
C GLU A 133 19.79 -10.96 -32.06
N ALA A 134 19.14 -11.86 -31.31
CA ALA A 134 19.10 -13.28 -31.62
C ALA A 134 18.44 -13.60 -32.97
N ASN A 135 17.42 -12.82 -33.38
CA ASN A 135 16.82 -12.94 -34.72
C ASN A 135 17.87 -12.78 -35.83
N ALA A 136 18.82 -11.85 -35.69
CA ALA A 136 19.85 -11.64 -36.70
C ALA A 136 20.74 -12.88 -36.89
N HIS A 137 21.04 -13.61 -35.81
CA HIS A 137 21.76 -14.88 -35.87
C HIS A 137 20.89 -16.00 -36.46
N TYR A 138 19.63 -16.08 -36.06
CA TYR A 138 18.67 -17.04 -36.61
C TYR A 138 18.52 -16.88 -38.13
N LYS A 139 18.36 -15.64 -38.60
CA LYS A 139 18.25 -15.33 -40.04
C LYS A 139 19.49 -15.77 -40.81
N LYS A 140 20.70 -15.49 -40.30
CA LYS A 140 21.96 -15.93 -40.92
C LYS A 140 22.07 -17.46 -41.01
N ALA A 141 21.66 -18.17 -39.95
CA ALA A 141 21.65 -19.64 -39.95
C ALA A 141 20.65 -20.19 -40.99
N TYR A 142 19.47 -19.57 -41.10
CA TYR A 142 18.46 -19.93 -42.08
C TYR A 142 18.92 -19.66 -43.53
N GLU A 143 19.55 -18.51 -43.79
CA GLU A 143 20.17 -18.19 -45.08
C GLU A 143 21.26 -19.21 -45.45
N SER A 144 22.11 -19.59 -44.49
CA SER A 144 23.14 -20.61 -44.71
C SER A 144 22.54 -21.99 -45.05
N LEU A 145 21.41 -22.34 -44.44
CA LEU A 145 20.69 -23.57 -44.75
C LEU A 145 20.05 -23.53 -46.15
N MET A 146 19.54 -22.36 -46.57
CA MET A 146 19.03 -22.15 -47.93
C MET A 146 20.14 -22.32 -48.96
N ASP A 147 21.31 -21.72 -48.72
CA ASP A 147 22.46 -21.89 -49.60
C ASP A 147 22.90 -23.35 -49.69
N LEU A 148 22.91 -24.06 -48.57
CA LEU A 148 23.17 -25.50 -48.54
C LEU A 148 22.13 -26.27 -49.38
N ASN A 149 20.85 -25.98 -49.21
CA ASN A 149 19.79 -26.63 -49.96
C ASN A 149 19.83 -26.33 -51.46
N ASN A 150 20.28 -25.14 -51.85
CA ASN A 150 20.55 -24.79 -53.25
C ASN A 150 21.69 -25.66 -53.82
N VAL A 151 22.73 -25.95 -53.04
CA VAL A 151 23.80 -26.88 -53.45
C VAL A 151 23.27 -28.31 -53.55
N TYR A 152 22.51 -28.79 -52.56
CA TYR A 152 21.89 -30.12 -52.61
C TYR A 152 21.00 -30.30 -53.83
N HIS A 153 20.19 -29.29 -54.15
CA HIS A 153 19.34 -29.29 -55.33
C HIS A 153 20.15 -29.39 -56.64
N LYS A 154 21.26 -28.64 -56.76
CA LYS A 154 22.16 -28.73 -57.93
C LYS A 154 22.86 -30.09 -58.07
N LEU A 155 22.98 -30.83 -56.97
CA LEU A 155 23.59 -32.16 -56.93
C LEU A 155 22.55 -33.30 -57.00
N ASP A 156 21.27 -32.98 -57.21
CA ASP A 156 20.15 -33.93 -57.20
C ASP A 156 20.05 -34.76 -55.89
N LEU A 157 20.41 -34.12 -54.77
CA LEU A 157 20.33 -34.70 -53.43
C LEU A 157 19.07 -34.24 -52.68
N PRO A 158 18.53 -35.07 -51.76
CA PRO A 158 17.39 -34.68 -50.94
C PRO A 158 17.72 -33.50 -50.02
N GLN A 159 16.91 -32.45 -50.07
CA GLN A 159 17.09 -31.23 -49.28
C GLN A 159 17.00 -31.49 -47.77
N LYS A 160 17.70 -30.66 -46.99
CA LYS A 160 17.61 -30.62 -45.53
C LYS A 160 16.36 -29.86 -45.08
N ASP A 161 15.81 -30.26 -43.94
CA ASP A 161 14.59 -29.64 -43.37
C ASP A 161 14.84 -28.17 -43.01
N LEU A 162 14.18 -27.27 -43.74
CA LEU A 162 14.22 -25.83 -43.55
C LEU A 162 13.65 -25.38 -42.20
N ARG A 163 12.89 -26.24 -41.52
CA ARG A 163 12.34 -25.97 -40.18
C ARG A 163 13.36 -26.21 -39.08
N ASN A 164 14.52 -26.82 -39.38
CA ASN A 164 15.52 -27.17 -38.38
C ASN A 164 16.94 -26.74 -38.80
N PRO A 165 17.24 -25.43 -38.78
CA PRO A 165 18.60 -24.91 -38.99
C PRO A 165 19.58 -25.23 -37.86
N GLY A 166 19.23 -26.07 -36.89
CA GLY A 166 20.06 -26.35 -35.71
C GLY A 166 20.11 -25.21 -34.68
N VAL A 167 19.32 -24.16 -34.90
CA VAL A 167 19.08 -23.06 -33.95
C VAL A 167 17.61 -23.09 -33.50
N PRO A 168 17.30 -22.71 -32.25
CA PRO A 168 15.92 -22.72 -31.75
C PRO A 168 14.97 -21.88 -32.63
N SER A 169 13.74 -22.37 -32.86
CA SER A 169 12.73 -21.69 -33.69
C SER A 169 11.98 -20.56 -32.96
N GLY A 170 12.18 -20.43 -31.66
CA GLY A 170 11.57 -19.41 -30.82
C GLY A 170 12.30 -19.28 -29.48
N PRO A 171 12.04 -18.20 -28.72
CA PRO A 171 12.52 -18.09 -27.36
C PRO A 171 11.99 -19.27 -26.54
N THR A 172 12.83 -19.88 -25.69
CA THR A 172 12.40 -21.01 -24.85
C THR A 172 11.55 -20.50 -23.69
N LEU A 173 10.26 -20.24 -23.94
CA LEU A 173 9.30 -19.81 -22.91
C LEU A 173 8.71 -20.99 -22.13
N LYS A 174 9.12 -22.22 -22.42
CA LYS A 174 8.58 -23.46 -21.81
C LYS A 174 8.78 -23.55 -20.29
N GLN A 175 9.68 -22.77 -19.70
CA GLN A 175 9.81 -22.66 -18.23
C GLN A 175 8.89 -21.57 -17.63
N ALA A 176 8.36 -20.65 -18.45
CA ALA A 176 7.45 -19.58 -18.06
C ALA A 176 5.97 -19.90 -18.31
N SER A 177 5.67 -20.94 -19.10
CA SER A 177 4.31 -21.34 -19.52
C SER A 177 3.42 -21.90 -18.40
N GLY A 178 3.80 -21.74 -17.13
CA GLY A 178 2.98 -22.08 -15.97
C GLY A 178 2.54 -20.86 -15.15
N SER A 179 3.00 -19.65 -15.48
CA SER A 179 2.73 -18.50 -14.61
C SER A 179 1.52 -17.68 -15.06
N VAL A 180 0.51 -17.69 -14.19
CA VAL A 180 -0.79 -17.03 -14.26
C VAL A 180 -0.67 -15.51 -14.06
N TYR A 181 0.30 -14.85 -14.71
CA TYR A 181 0.44 -13.38 -14.65
C TYR A 181 -0.53 -12.68 -15.61
N MET A 182 -1.79 -13.12 -15.66
CA MET A 182 -2.75 -12.62 -16.65
C MET A 182 -3.38 -11.26 -16.31
N ASN A 183 -3.26 -10.69 -15.09
CA ASN A 183 -4.08 -9.53 -14.74
C ASN A 183 -3.42 -8.41 -13.90
N GLY A 184 -2.09 -8.38 -13.76
CA GLY A 184 -1.41 -7.34 -12.98
C GLY A 184 -0.39 -6.59 -13.82
N ASP A 185 -0.82 -5.49 -14.43
CA ASP A 185 -0.03 -4.51 -15.17
C ASP A 185 0.84 -5.01 -16.34
N ARG A 186 0.40 -4.70 -17.57
CA ARG A 186 1.07 -5.04 -18.83
C ARG A 186 2.38 -4.27 -19.05
N CYS A 187 2.82 -3.45 -18.10
CA CYS A 187 3.95 -2.55 -18.24
C CYS A 187 5.31 -3.24 -17.99
N VAL A 188 5.37 -4.24 -17.11
CA VAL A 188 6.66 -4.77 -16.61
C VAL A 188 7.08 -6.08 -17.29
N ASN A 189 6.16 -6.99 -17.57
CA ASN A 189 6.48 -8.27 -18.21
C ASN A 189 6.24 -8.20 -19.73
N PRO A 190 7.17 -8.70 -20.57
CA PRO A 190 6.94 -8.81 -22.00
C PRO A 190 5.88 -9.89 -22.28
N THR A 191 5.04 -9.63 -23.27
CA THR A 191 4.07 -10.63 -23.74
C THR A 191 4.75 -11.67 -24.63
N GLU A 192 4.20 -12.88 -24.69
CA GLU A 192 4.69 -13.90 -25.62
C GLU A 192 4.69 -13.40 -27.08
N THR A 193 3.63 -12.69 -27.49
CA THR A 193 3.54 -12.09 -28.82
C THR A 193 4.66 -11.08 -29.09
N GLU A 194 5.00 -10.23 -28.11
CA GLU A 194 6.12 -9.30 -28.23
C GLU A 194 7.45 -10.02 -28.42
N LEU A 195 7.72 -11.04 -27.61
CA LEU A 195 8.96 -11.81 -27.70
C LEU A 195 9.06 -12.58 -29.02
N ASN A 196 7.94 -13.16 -29.49
CA ASN A 196 7.87 -13.86 -30.76
C ASN A 196 8.08 -12.90 -31.94
N ASN A 197 7.48 -11.71 -31.92
CA ASN A 197 7.69 -10.71 -32.97
C ASN A 197 9.14 -10.22 -33.00
N ALA A 198 9.77 -10.01 -31.84
CA ALA A 198 11.17 -9.66 -31.77
C ALA A 198 12.07 -10.79 -32.31
N TYR A 199 11.80 -12.04 -31.92
CA TYR A 199 12.64 -13.18 -32.30
C TYR A 199 12.47 -13.64 -33.75
N VAL A 200 11.24 -13.65 -34.26
CA VAL A 200 10.93 -14.19 -35.60
C VAL A 200 11.00 -13.09 -36.66
N LEU A 201 10.49 -11.89 -36.34
CA LEU A 201 10.34 -10.79 -37.29
C LEU A 201 11.37 -9.67 -37.08
N GLY A 202 12.14 -9.69 -35.99
CA GLY A 202 13.03 -8.58 -35.64
C GLY A 202 12.29 -7.31 -35.23
N GLN A 203 10.98 -7.40 -34.96
CA GLN A 203 10.11 -6.26 -34.70
C GLN A 203 9.99 -5.96 -33.21
N LEU A 204 10.15 -4.68 -32.84
CA LEU A 204 9.98 -4.19 -31.47
C LEU A 204 8.74 -3.29 -31.37
N PRO A 205 8.05 -3.25 -30.21
CA PRO A 205 7.08 -2.19 -29.88
C PRO A 205 7.67 -0.80 -30.05
N GLU A 206 6.83 0.20 -30.38
CA GLU A 206 7.27 1.58 -30.70
C GLU A 206 8.04 2.23 -29.53
N TRP A 207 7.57 2.05 -28.29
CA TRP A 207 8.26 2.54 -27.10
C TRP A 207 9.64 1.88 -26.87
N ILE A 208 9.78 0.58 -27.17
CA ILE A 208 11.08 -0.13 -27.08
C ILE A 208 12.01 0.33 -28.19
N GLN A 209 11.51 0.61 -29.39
CA GLN A 209 12.32 1.21 -30.47
C GLN A 209 12.83 2.61 -30.07
N HIS A 210 11.99 3.40 -29.38
CA HIS A 210 12.39 4.70 -28.85
C HIS A 210 13.50 4.54 -27.81
N TYR A 211 13.31 3.62 -26.85
CA TYR A 211 14.30 3.30 -25.83
C TYR A 211 15.61 2.78 -26.43
N GLU A 212 15.57 1.89 -27.44
CA GLU A 212 16.75 1.38 -28.15
C GLU A 212 17.58 2.51 -28.76
N LYS A 213 16.93 3.57 -29.27
CA LYS A 213 17.60 4.70 -29.93
C LYS A 213 18.09 5.77 -28.95
N THR A 214 17.37 6.00 -27.85
CA THR A 214 17.56 7.18 -27.00
C THR A 214 17.99 6.86 -25.57
N GLY A 215 17.77 5.63 -25.12
CA GLY A 215 17.86 5.23 -23.71
C GLY A 215 16.73 5.79 -22.83
N GLU A 216 15.77 6.53 -23.39
CA GLU A 216 14.67 7.14 -22.64
C GLU A 216 13.48 6.19 -22.56
N LEU A 217 12.93 6.02 -21.34
CA LEU A 217 11.69 5.28 -21.12
C LEU A 217 10.50 6.20 -21.35
N VAL A 218 9.60 5.77 -22.22
CA VAL A 218 8.35 6.47 -22.54
C VAL A 218 7.21 5.47 -22.58
N THR A 219 5.98 5.95 -22.39
CA THR A 219 4.77 5.17 -22.67
C THR A 219 4.56 4.99 -24.17
N ASP A 220 3.71 4.05 -24.55
CA ASP A 220 3.32 3.83 -25.96
C ASP A 220 2.65 5.05 -26.59
N GLU A 221 1.86 5.80 -25.81
CA GLU A 221 1.19 7.02 -26.26
C GLU A 221 2.21 8.14 -26.50
N GLU A 222 3.14 8.36 -25.55
CA GLU A 222 4.22 9.32 -25.70
C GLU A 222 5.16 8.97 -26.87
N ALA A 223 5.48 7.69 -27.06
CA ALA A 223 6.30 7.23 -28.20
C ALA A 223 5.61 7.55 -29.55
N ARG A 224 4.29 7.37 -29.62
CA ARG A 224 3.49 7.64 -30.81
C ARG A 224 3.36 9.14 -31.09
N GLU A 225 3.14 9.95 -30.05
CA GLU A 225 3.07 11.41 -30.14
C GLU A 225 4.40 12.05 -30.53
N ARG A 226 5.52 11.52 -30.03
CA ARG A 226 6.87 11.95 -30.39
C ARG A 226 7.27 11.58 -31.83
N GLY A 227 6.36 10.99 -32.60
CA GLY A 227 6.53 10.79 -34.03
C GLY A 227 7.67 9.84 -34.36
N VAL A 228 7.88 8.79 -33.55
CA VAL A 228 8.75 7.67 -33.92
C VAL A 228 8.13 7.03 -35.15
N LYS A 229 8.50 7.53 -36.33
CA LYS A 229 8.10 6.94 -37.61
C LYS A 229 8.66 5.53 -37.60
N THR A 230 7.75 4.56 -37.59
CA THR A 230 8.03 3.16 -37.84
C THR A 230 8.62 3.06 -39.25
N GLU A 231 9.94 3.16 -39.36
CA GLU A 231 10.64 3.02 -40.64
C GLU A 231 10.49 1.62 -41.25
N ASP A 232 9.87 0.66 -40.55
CA ASP A 232 9.82 -0.73 -41.01
C ASP A 232 8.44 -1.40 -40.98
N ARG A 233 7.33 -0.64 -41.04
CA ARG A 233 6.00 -1.24 -41.34
C ARG A 233 5.80 -1.54 -42.83
N ARG A 234 6.75 -1.21 -43.70
CA ARG A 234 6.70 -1.44 -45.15
C ARG A 234 7.95 -2.10 -45.72
N SER A 235 8.31 -3.26 -45.21
CA SER A 235 8.89 -4.31 -46.05
C SER A 235 8.55 -5.65 -45.41
N TRP A 236 8.26 -6.68 -46.19
CA TRP A 236 7.74 -7.99 -45.74
C TRP A 236 6.23 -8.10 -45.49
N THR A 237 5.40 -7.38 -46.28
CA THR A 237 4.20 -8.07 -46.77
C THR A 237 4.67 -9.22 -47.66
N LEU A 238 4.03 -10.39 -47.49
CA LEU A 238 4.26 -11.68 -48.16
C LEU A 238 4.37 -11.67 -49.71
N GLY A 239 4.40 -10.52 -50.37
CA GLY A 239 4.49 -10.37 -51.83
C GLY A 239 5.87 -10.62 -52.45
N LYS A 240 6.94 -10.80 -51.66
CA LYS A 240 8.28 -11.17 -52.19
C LYS A 240 8.68 -12.64 -52.01
N LEU A 241 7.85 -13.45 -51.34
CA LEU A 241 8.06 -14.90 -51.23
C LEU A 241 7.35 -15.69 -52.35
N LEU A 242 6.59 -15.03 -53.24
CA LEU A 242 5.88 -15.65 -54.36
C LEU A 242 6.06 -14.88 -55.70
N GLY A 243 7.21 -14.23 -55.90
CA GLY A 243 7.45 -13.38 -57.07
C GLY A 243 8.72 -13.75 -57.85
N ARG A 244 8.60 -14.76 -58.70
CA ARG A 244 9.57 -15.32 -59.68
C ARG A 244 10.61 -16.30 -59.14
#